data_AF-A0A1Y3U4S3-F1
#
_entry.id   AF-A0A1Y3U4S3-F1
#
_cell.length_a   1.000
_cell.length_b   1.000
_cell.length_c   1.000
_cell.angle_alpha   90.00
_cell.angle_beta   90.00
_cell.angle_gamma   90.00
#
_symmetry.space_group_name_H-M   'P 1'
#
loop_
_entity.id
_entity.type
_entity.pdbx_description
1 polymer ?
#
loop_
_entity_poly.entity_id
_entity_poly.type
_entity_poly.pdbx_seq_one_letter_code
_entity_poly.pdbx_strand_id
1 'polypeptide(L)'
;MDDKKNKITIRISDETLRKCDEGMRISDCKVRNDFIERSIEFYSGYVSSQTHTDFLSDVILESMAGIIKTSENHLARMLFKIAVEMAKLESMLAAINDMDEATIRRLHIRCVNEVKKINGILTMEEAVRYQRSDEE
;
A
#
# COMPACT_ATOMS: atom_id res chain seq x y z
N MET A 1 35.10 19.15 -12.02
CA MET A 1 35.72 19.81 -10.86
C MET A 1 36.56 18.74 -10.19
N ASP A 2 37.88 18.93 -10.07
CA ASP A 2 38.78 17.86 -9.57
C ASP A 2 38.41 17.44 -8.15
N ASP A 3 38.31 16.13 -7.93
CA ASP A 3 38.04 15.52 -6.62
C ASP A 3 39.30 15.56 -5.74
N LYS A 4 39.55 16.71 -5.12
CA LYS A 4 40.71 16.93 -4.25
C LYS A 4 40.47 16.30 -2.88
N LYS A 5 41.19 15.21 -2.59
CA LYS A 5 41.19 14.58 -1.26
C LYS A 5 41.98 15.41 -0.25
N ASN A 6 41.30 15.89 0.78
CA ASN A 6 41.89 16.65 1.88
C ASN A 6 42.07 15.76 3.12
N LYS A 7 43.19 15.90 3.83
CA LYS A 7 43.44 15.18 5.09
C LYS A 7 43.17 16.10 6.28
N ILE A 8 42.27 15.67 7.15
CA ILE A 8 41.96 16.34 8.42
C ILE A 8 42.34 15.43 9.59
N THR A 9 42.83 16.01 10.68
CA THR A 9 43.09 15.29 11.94
C THR A 9 42.01 15.67 12.94
N ILE A 10 41.27 14.68 13.43
CA ILE A 10 40.17 14.87 14.40
C ILE A 10 40.46 14.10 15.68
N ARG A 11 39.99 14.64 16.81
CA ARG A 11 39.95 13.93 18.08
C ARG A 11 38.52 13.46 18.32
N ILE A 12 38.33 12.16 18.46
CA ILE A 12 37.04 11.53 18.74
C ILE A 12 37.14 10.72 20.03
N SER A 13 36.02 10.52 20.72
CA SER A 13 35.97 9.65 21.89
C SER A 13 36.02 8.17 21.49
N ASP A 14 36.46 7.32 22.42
CA ASP A 14 36.48 5.87 22.21
C ASP A 14 35.09 5.29 21.92
N GLU A 15 34.04 5.88 22.52
CA GLU A 15 32.66 5.49 22.26
C GLU A 15 32.26 5.76 20.81
N THR A 16 32.56 6.96 20.30
CA THR A 16 32.25 7.33 18.91
C THR A 16 33.05 6.49 17.92
N LEU A 17 34.30 6.18 18.23
CA LEU A 17 35.11 5.27 17.42
C LEU A 17 34.50 3.86 17.39
N ARG A 18 34.02 3.36 18.54
CA ARG A 18 33.37 2.05 18.64
C ARG A 18 32.08 2.01 17.81
N LYS A 19 31.26 3.05 17.88
CA LYS A 19 30.07 3.23 17.04
C LYS A 19 30.41 3.29 15.55
N CYS A 20 31.52 3.93 15.19
CA CYS A 20 32.02 3.92 13.81
C CYS A 20 32.36 2.50 13.34
N ASP A 21 33.08 1.72 14.15
CA ASP A 21 33.46 0.35 13.79
C ASP A 21 32.27 -0.62 13.78
N GLU A 22 31.27 -0.41 14.64
CA GLU A 22 29.98 -1.12 14.58
C GLU A 22 29.19 -0.73 13.34
N GLY A 23 29.08 0.56 13.04
CA GLY A 23 28.42 1.11 11.85
C GLY A 23 29.03 0.57 10.55
N MET A 24 30.36 0.50 10.48
CA MET A 24 31.07 -0.09 9.35
C MET A 24 30.73 -1.56 9.14
N ARG A 25 30.49 -2.34 10.21
CA ARG A 25 30.14 -3.77 10.11
C ARG A 25 28.73 -4.03 9.60
N ILE A 26 27.80 -3.11 9.86
CA ILE A 26 26.40 -3.22 9.42
C ILE A 26 26.14 -2.54 8.06
N SER A 27 27.03 -1.64 7.65
CA SER A 27 27.04 -1.01 6.33
C SER A 27 27.93 -1.77 5.33
N ASP A 28 27.81 -1.45 4.05
CA ASP A 28 28.76 -1.94 3.00
C ASP A 28 30.09 -1.14 2.97
N CYS A 29 30.39 -0.34 3.99
CA CYS A 29 31.58 0.50 4.04
C CYS A 29 32.81 -0.33 4.47
N LYS A 30 33.68 -0.66 3.52
CA LYS A 30 34.91 -1.45 3.78
C LYS A 30 36.06 -0.63 4.38
N VAL A 31 36.02 0.70 4.24
CA VAL A 31 37.08 1.61 4.66
C VAL A 31 36.49 2.70 5.55
N ARG A 32 37.20 3.04 6.63
CA ARG A 32 36.73 4.03 7.62
C ARG A 32 36.48 5.41 7.01
N ASN A 33 37.28 5.79 6.01
CA ASN A 33 37.08 7.04 5.29
C ASN A 33 35.73 7.09 4.58
N ASP A 34 35.32 6.02 3.90
CA ASP A 34 34.02 5.93 3.20
C ASP A 34 32.85 6.02 4.18
N PHE A 35 32.95 5.35 5.33
CA PHE A 35 31.95 5.48 6.39
C PHE A 35 31.87 6.91 6.95
N ILE A 36 33.01 7.57 7.18
CA ILE A 36 33.06 8.93 7.71
C ILE A 36 32.51 9.93 6.68
N GLU A 37 32.89 9.84 5.40
CA GLU A 37 32.37 10.70 4.34
C GLU A 37 30.85 10.59 4.23
N ARG A 38 30.31 9.36 4.16
CA ARG A 38 28.86 9.12 4.15
C ARG A 38 28.15 9.63 5.40
N SER A 39 28.79 9.51 6.57
CA SER A 39 28.23 10.02 7.83
C SER A 39 28.17 11.55 7.84
N ILE A 40 29.20 12.22 7.29
CA ILE A 40 29.23 13.69 7.15
C ILE A 40 28.19 14.14 6.14
N GLU A 41 28.08 13.48 4.99
CA GLU A 41 27.05 13.77 4.00
C GLU A 41 25.65 13.62 4.59
N PHE A 42 25.39 12.53 5.31
CA PHE A 42 24.10 12.29 5.96
C PHE A 42 23.76 13.38 6.97
N TYR A 43 24.69 13.71 7.88
CA TYR A 43 24.44 14.72 8.91
C TYR A 43 24.34 16.13 8.31
N SER A 44 25.14 16.45 7.28
CA SER A 44 25.02 17.69 6.52
C SER A 44 23.66 17.80 5.83
N GLY A 45 23.19 16.72 5.22
CA GLY A 45 21.85 16.62 4.64
C GLY A 45 20.75 16.79 5.68
N TYR A 46 20.89 16.18 6.87
CA TYR A 46 19.96 16.34 8.00
C TYR A 46 19.93 17.79 8.54
N VAL A 47 21.08 18.44 8.69
CA VAL A 47 21.13 19.84 9.13
C VAL A 47 20.57 20.78 8.05
N SER A 48 20.87 20.50 6.77
CA SER A 48 20.34 21.26 5.64
C SER A 48 18.83 21.09 5.50
N SER A 49 18.31 19.88 5.74
CA SER A 49 16.88 19.61 5.67
C SER A 49 16.12 20.36 6.75
N GLN A 50 16.66 20.50 7.96
CA GLN A 50 16.09 21.37 9.01
C GLN A 50 15.96 22.84 8.60
N THR A 51 16.70 23.28 7.58
CA THR A 51 16.63 24.66 7.09
C THR A 51 15.53 24.84 6.02
N HIS A 52 15.08 23.77 5.33
CA HIS A 52 14.21 23.81 4.15
C HIS A 52 13.06 22.77 4.17
N THR A 53 12.58 22.35 5.36
CA THR A 53 11.70 21.18 5.55
C THR A 53 10.32 21.24 4.90
N ASP A 54 9.70 22.42 4.78
CA ASP A 54 8.28 22.47 4.41
C ASP A 54 8.08 22.07 2.94
N PHE A 55 8.96 22.53 2.05
CA PHE A 55 8.75 22.34 0.61
C PHE A 55 8.85 20.88 0.15
N LEU A 56 9.85 20.12 0.61
CA LEU A 56 10.05 18.74 0.11
C LEU A 56 9.01 17.78 0.69
N SER A 57 8.63 17.98 1.96
CA SER A 57 7.61 17.15 2.62
C SER A 57 6.22 17.41 2.01
N ASP A 58 5.90 18.67 1.73
CA ASP A 58 4.63 19.06 1.14
C ASP A 58 4.47 18.55 -0.30
N VAL A 59 5.52 18.63 -1.12
CA VAL A 59 5.47 18.14 -2.51
C VAL A 59 5.26 16.62 -2.56
N ILE A 60 5.88 15.86 -1.64
CA ILE A 60 5.69 14.41 -1.55
C ILE A 60 4.25 14.10 -1.11
N LEU A 61 3.75 14.78 -0.08
CA LEU A 61 2.38 14.60 0.41
C LEU A 61 1.34 14.97 -0.65
N GLU A 62 1.54 16.08 -1.37
CA GLU A 62 0.67 16.51 -2.46
C GLU A 62 0.68 15.50 -3.62
N SER A 63 1.86 15.00 -3.98
CA SER A 63 2.00 13.96 -5.01
C SER A 63 1.28 12.66 -4.60
N MET A 64 1.44 12.23 -3.34
CA MET A 64 0.75 11.06 -2.81
C MET A 64 -0.76 11.25 -2.80
N ALA A 65 -1.26 12.41 -2.35
CA ALA A 65 -2.68 12.74 -2.36
C ALA A 65 -3.23 12.76 -3.80
N GLY A 66 -2.48 13.29 -4.76
CA GLY A 66 -2.83 13.29 -6.18
C GLY A 66 -2.93 11.87 -6.76
N ILE A 67 -1.98 10.99 -6.43
CA ILE A 67 -2.00 9.58 -6.84
C ILE A 67 -3.21 8.86 -6.25
N ILE A 68 -3.46 9.01 -4.94
CA ILE A 68 -4.61 8.38 -4.26
C ILE A 68 -5.91 8.85 -4.89
N LYS A 69 -6.11 10.17 -5.05
CA LYS A 69 -7.32 10.73 -5.65
C LYS A 69 -7.54 10.25 -7.09
N THR A 70 -6.47 10.12 -7.87
CA THR A 70 -6.55 9.59 -9.24
C THR A 70 -6.94 8.12 -9.24
N SER A 71 -6.36 7.33 -8.34
CA SER A 71 -6.69 5.92 -8.14
C SER A 71 -8.14 5.73 -7.71
N GLU A 72 -8.61 6.47 -6.70
CA GLU A 72 -9.99 6.45 -6.23
C GLU A 72 -10.98 6.79 -7.36
N ASN A 73 -10.70 7.83 -8.15
CA ASN A 73 -11.53 8.19 -9.31
C ASN A 73 -11.53 7.11 -10.41
N HIS A 74 -10.42 6.41 -10.59
CA HIS A 74 -10.35 5.29 -11.54
C HIS A 74 -11.16 4.09 -11.03
N LEU A 75 -10.97 3.72 -9.76
CA LEU A 75 -11.72 2.65 -9.10
C LEU A 75 -13.22 2.93 -9.11
N ALA A 76 -13.66 4.13 -8.75
CA ALA A 76 -15.07 4.52 -8.76
C ALA A 76 -15.71 4.36 -10.15
N ARG A 77 -15.01 4.76 -11.21
CA ARG A 77 -15.48 4.57 -12.61
C ARG A 77 -15.57 3.10 -13.00
N MET A 78 -14.60 2.27 -12.59
CA MET A 78 -14.66 0.83 -12.86
C MET A 78 -15.78 0.14 -12.07
N LEU A 79 -15.94 0.48 -10.79
CA LEU A 79 -17.04 -0.01 -9.95
C LEU A 79 -18.40 0.35 -10.54
N PHE A 80 -18.56 1.57 -11.07
CA PHE A 80 -19.78 1.96 -11.77
C PHE A 80 -20.05 1.09 -13.01
N LYS A 81 -19.04 0.85 -13.85
CA LYS A 81 -19.20 -0.01 -15.03
C LYS A 81 -19.58 -1.44 -14.64
N ILE A 82 -18.94 -1.99 -13.60
CA ILE A 82 -19.27 -3.32 -13.07
C ILE A 82 -20.70 -3.33 -12.54
N ALA A 83 -21.11 -2.32 -11.77
CA ALA A 83 -22.47 -2.22 -11.25
C ALA A 83 -23.53 -2.18 -12.36
N VAL A 84 -23.26 -1.48 -13.46
CA VAL A 84 -24.15 -1.47 -14.64
C VAL A 84 -24.28 -2.85 -15.25
N GLU A 85 -23.17 -3.58 -15.45
CA GLU A 85 -23.24 -4.95 -15.99
C GLU A 85 -23.91 -5.93 -15.01
N MET A 86 -23.67 -5.80 -13.71
CA MET A 86 -24.35 -6.58 -12.67
C MET A 86 -25.86 -6.33 -12.66
N ALA A 87 -26.32 -5.09 -12.79
CA ALA A 87 -27.74 -4.76 -12.84
C ALA A 87 -28.43 -5.36 -14.07
N LYS A 88 -27.74 -5.39 -15.23
CA LYS A 88 -28.25 -6.08 -16.43
C LYS A 88 -28.38 -7.58 -16.20
N LEU A 89 -27.35 -8.21 -15.62
CA LEU A 89 -27.38 -9.64 -15.30
C LEU A 89 -28.50 -9.99 -14.32
N GLU A 90 -28.67 -9.21 -13.25
CA GLU A 90 -29.74 -9.38 -12.27
C GLU A 90 -31.12 -9.24 -12.91
N SER A 91 -31.31 -8.22 -13.76
CA SER A 91 -32.57 -8.01 -14.49
C SER A 91 -32.89 -9.16 -15.45
N MET A 92 -31.90 -9.64 -16.21
CA MET A 92 -32.07 -10.79 -17.10
C MET A 92 -32.39 -12.06 -16.32
N LEU A 93 -31.71 -12.31 -15.19
CA LEU A 93 -31.92 -13.51 -14.38
C LEU A 93 -33.31 -13.51 -13.72
N ALA A 94 -33.75 -12.36 -13.20
CA ALA A 94 -35.08 -12.21 -12.62
C ALA A 94 -36.18 -12.47 -13.66
N ALA A 95 -36.00 -11.96 -14.89
CA ALA A 95 -36.93 -12.18 -15.99
C ALA A 95 -36.96 -13.65 -16.47
N ILE A 96 -35.81 -14.32 -16.55
CA ILE A 96 -35.73 -15.73 -16.98
C ILE A 96 -36.37 -16.68 -15.97
N ASN A 97 -36.18 -16.41 -14.67
CA ASN A 97 -36.62 -17.32 -13.60
C ASN A 97 -37.95 -16.91 -12.96
N ASP A 98 -38.64 -15.91 -13.51
CA ASP A 98 -39.90 -15.37 -12.99
C ASP A 98 -39.86 -15.10 -11.48
N MET A 99 -38.74 -14.52 -11.02
CA MET A 99 -38.47 -14.35 -9.60
C MET A 99 -39.34 -13.24 -9.00
N ASP A 100 -40.08 -13.56 -7.95
CA ASP A 100 -40.83 -12.57 -7.18
C ASP A 100 -39.93 -11.78 -6.22
N GLU A 101 -40.41 -10.60 -5.82
CA GLU A 101 -39.68 -9.70 -4.91
C GLU A 101 -39.35 -10.38 -3.56
N ALA A 102 -40.26 -11.23 -3.07
CA ALA A 102 -40.06 -11.96 -1.83
C ALA A 102 -38.88 -12.93 -1.92
N THR A 103 -38.72 -13.63 -3.05
CA THR A 103 -37.60 -14.54 -3.30
C THR A 103 -36.28 -13.80 -3.41
N ILE A 104 -36.24 -12.67 -4.13
CA ILE A 104 -35.03 -11.84 -4.23
C ILE A 104 -34.62 -11.30 -2.86
N ARG A 105 -35.59 -10.83 -2.06
CA ARG A 105 -35.29 -10.31 -0.72
C ARG A 105 -34.74 -11.40 0.22
N ARG A 106 -35.27 -12.62 0.16
CA ARG A 106 -34.72 -13.76 0.93
C ARG A 106 -33.30 -14.10 0.46
N LEU A 107 -33.06 -14.13 -0.84
CA LEU A 107 -31.73 -14.37 -1.41
C LEU A 107 -30.72 -13.31 -0.97
N HIS A 108 -31.10 -12.03 -1.01
CA HIS A 108 -30.25 -10.93 -0.54
C HIS A 108 -29.84 -11.10 0.93
N ILE A 109 -30.81 -11.33 1.83
CA ILE A 109 -30.53 -11.53 3.26
C ILE A 109 -29.57 -12.70 3.48
N ARG A 110 -29.79 -13.82 2.77
CA ARG A 110 -28.92 -14.99 2.83
C ARG A 110 -27.50 -14.64 2.36
N CYS A 111 -27.34 -14.02 1.19
CA CYS A 111 -26.03 -13.65 0.65
C CYS A 111 -25.28 -12.70 1.59
N VAL A 112 -25.95 -11.70 2.17
CA VAL A 112 -25.34 -10.79 3.16
C VAL A 112 -24.85 -11.56 4.39
N ASN A 113 -25.63 -12.51 4.90
CA ASN A 113 -25.25 -13.32 6.05
C ASN A 113 -24.06 -14.23 5.74
N GLU A 114 -24.03 -14.85 4.56
CA GLU A 114 -22.92 -15.71 4.14
C GLU A 114 -21.63 -14.90 3.97
N VAL A 115 -21.68 -13.77 3.26
CA VAL A 115 -20.53 -12.85 3.09
C VAL A 115 -19.96 -12.41 4.44
N LYS A 116 -20.82 -12.15 5.44
CA LYS A 116 -20.39 -11.83 6.81
C LYS A 116 -19.70 -12.99 7.51
N LYS A 117 -20.16 -14.23 7.32
CA LYS A 117 -19.56 -15.43 7.92
C LYS A 117 -18.18 -15.76 7.32
N ILE A 118 -18.01 -15.50 6.02
CA ILE A 118 -16.81 -15.88 5.25
C ILE A 118 -15.85 -14.71 5.00
N ASN A 119 -15.99 -13.60 5.73
CA ASN A 119 -15.16 -12.38 5.61
C ASN A 119 -15.02 -11.86 4.17
N GLY A 120 -16.09 -11.92 3.37
CA GLY A 120 -16.09 -11.37 2.02
C GLY A 120 -15.71 -12.33 0.90
N ILE A 121 -15.29 -13.56 1.20
CA ILE A 121 -14.85 -14.52 0.17
C ILE A 121 -15.94 -15.57 -0.07
N LEU A 122 -16.79 -15.34 -1.07
CA LEU A 122 -17.77 -16.31 -1.55
C LEU A 122 -17.25 -17.01 -2.82
N THR A 123 -17.15 -18.33 -2.80
CA THR A 123 -16.78 -19.11 -3.99
C THR A 123 -18.01 -19.69 -4.70
N MET A 124 -17.89 -19.91 -6.01
CA MET A 124 -18.98 -20.50 -6.80
C MET A 124 -19.23 -21.96 -6.40
N GLU A 125 -18.18 -22.68 -6.03
CA GLU A 125 -18.24 -24.06 -5.54
C GLU A 125 -19.07 -24.17 -4.25
N GLU A 126 -18.93 -23.20 -3.33
CA GLU A 126 -19.77 -23.13 -2.12
C GLU A 126 -21.22 -22.82 -2.46
N ALA A 127 -21.46 -21.90 -3.39
CA ALA A 127 -22.81 -21.58 -3.84
C ALA A 127 -23.49 -22.79 -4.50
N VAL A 128 -22.76 -23.54 -5.35
CA VAL A 128 -23.27 -24.75 -6.02
C VAL A 128 -23.52 -25.88 -5.02
N ARG A 129 -22.60 -26.13 -4.08
CA ARG A 129 -22.81 -27.14 -3.03
C ARG A 129 -24.08 -26.86 -2.26
N TYR A 130 -24.31 -25.60 -1.87
CA TYR A 130 -25.51 -25.20 -1.16
C TYR A 130 -26.79 -25.47 -1.96
N GLN A 131 -26.83 -25.07 -3.24
CA GLN A 131 -28.05 -25.23 -4.06
C GLN A 131 -28.42 -26.70 -4.28
N ARG A 132 -27.44 -27.60 -4.21
CA ARG A 132 -27.64 -29.05 -4.36
C ARG A 132 -27.91 -29.78 -3.05
N SER A 133 -27.57 -29.20 -1.90
CA SER A 133 -27.83 -29.81 -0.59
C SER A 133 -29.30 -29.74 -0.15
N ASP A 134 -30.15 -28.99 -0.87
CA ASP A 134 -31.61 -28.97 -0.66
C ASP A 134 -32.36 -30.00 -1.55
N GLU A 135 -31.65 -30.78 -2.40
CA GLU A 135 -32.22 -31.81 -3.29
C GLU A 135 -32.16 -33.25 -2.73
N GLU A 136 -31.70 -33.45 -1.48
CA GLU A 136 -31.77 -34.71 -0.71
C GLU A 136 -32.69 -34.58 0.51
#